data_AF-A0A345NKW1-F1
#
_entry.id   AF-A0A345NKW1-F1
#
_cell.length_a   1.000
_cell.length_b   1.000
_cell.length_c   1.000
_cell.angle_alpha   90.00
_cell.angle_beta   90.00
_cell.angle_gamma   90.00
#
_symmetry.space_group_name_H-M   'P 1'
#
loop_
_entity.id
_entity.type
_entity.pdbx_description
1 polymer ?
#
loop_
_entity_poly.entity_id
_entity_poly.type
_entity_poly.pdbx_seq_one_letter_code
_entity_poly.pdbx_strand_id
1 'polypeptide(L)'
;MLWRTALVVLALGLLMTLVPVVGRRYREAGLRAAGTPAERVEGQWLLLTRSLADLGLSPPPARSPRGMRRHYHEATTLNRQGEDALGRITGTLEQTRYADPSGLDDSSAEQMGEDVRTVVEQVRMATPWNVRANAAVLPQSGLSGIRAWWDGLWRR
;
A
#
# COMPACT_ATOMS: atom_id res chain seq x y z
N MET A 1 -14.02 7.10 -38.89
CA MET A 1 -13.27 7.87 -37.86
C MET A 1 -13.94 7.77 -36.49
N LEU A 2 -15.25 8.02 -36.39
CA LEU A 2 -16.04 7.98 -35.14
C LEU A 2 -16.01 6.64 -34.37
N TRP A 3 -15.97 5.51 -35.09
CA TRP A 3 -15.89 4.20 -34.45
C TRP A 3 -14.54 3.96 -33.74
N ARG A 4 -13.44 4.45 -34.33
CA ARG A 4 -12.08 4.35 -33.74
C ARG A 4 -11.99 5.21 -32.48
N THR A 5 -12.58 6.42 -32.51
CA THR A 5 -12.65 7.28 -31.32
C THR A 5 -13.55 6.67 -30.23
N ALA A 6 -14.68 6.06 -30.60
CA ALA A 6 -15.55 5.38 -29.65
C ALA A 6 -14.84 4.19 -28.97
N LEU A 7 -14.09 3.39 -29.73
CA LEU A 7 -13.26 2.32 -29.18
C LEU A 7 -12.17 2.83 -28.23
N VAL A 8 -11.49 3.92 -28.58
CA VAL A 8 -10.46 4.52 -27.72
C VAL A 8 -11.07 5.01 -26.40
N VAL A 9 -12.22 5.69 -26.45
CA VAL A 9 -12.93 6.17 -25.26
C VAL A 9 -13.41 4.99 -24.39
N LEU A 10 -13.96 3.94 -25.01
CA LEU A 10 -14.39 2.73 -24.32
C LEU A 10 -13.19 2.04 -23.63
N ALA A 11 -12.07 1.90 -24.34
CA ALA A 11 -10.85 1.31 -23.80
C ALA A 11 -10.29 2.14 -22.64
N LEU A 12 -10.31 3.47 -22.74
CA LEU A 12 -9.87 4.38 -21.68
C LEU A 12 -10.77 4.28 -20.43
N GLY A 13 -12.09 4.22 -20.62
CA GLY A 13 -13.06 4.03 -19.55
C GLY A 13 -12.95 2.66 -18.86
N LEU A 14 -12.71 1.61 -19.66
CA LEU A 14 -12.44 0.27 -19.14
C LEU A 14 -11.13 0.22 -18.36
N LEU A 15 -10.08 0.91 -18.83
CA LEU A 15 -8.81 1.02 -18.12
C LEU A 15 -8.98 1.78 -16.80
N MET A 16 -9.71 2.90 -16.80
CA MET A 16 -10.01 3.67 -15.58
C MET A 16 -10.81 2.88 -14.53
N THR A 17 -11.59 1.88 -14.94
CA THR A 17 -12.35 1.03 -14.01
C THR A 17 -11.56 -0.20 -13.57
N LEU A 18 -10.72 -0.77 -14.44
CA LEU A 18 -9.88 -1.93 -14.09
C LEU A 18 -8.76 -1.57 -13.10
N VAL A 19 -8.11 -0.41 -13.26
CA VAL A 19 -6.96 -0.02 -12.43
C VAL A 19 -7.28 0.01 -10.92
N PRO A 20 -8.38 0.63 -10.43
CA PRO A 20 -8.70 0.59 -9.01
C PRO A 20 -9.04 -0.83 -8.51
N VAL A 21 -9.64 -1.68 -9.35
CA VAL A 21 -10.00 -3.07 -9.00
C VAL A 21 -8.76 -3.97 -8.92
N VAL A 22 -7.87 -3.87 -9.90
CA VAL A 22 -6.60 -4.61 -9.95
C VAL A 22 -5.65 -4.11 -8.85
N GLY A 23 -5.59 -2.80 -8.64
CA GLY A 23 -4.83 -2.18 -7.55
C GLY A 23 -5.31 -2.67 -6.19
N ARG A 24 -6.63 -2.70 -5.96
CA ARG A 24 -7.22 -3.29 -4.75
C ARG A 24 -6.90 -4.78 -4.63
N ARG A 25 -6.98 -5.53 -5.73
CA ARG A 25 -6.70 -6.97 -5.76
C ARG A 25 -5.25 -7.29 -5.39
N TYR A 26 -4.29 -6.51 -5.88
CA TYR A 26 -2.85 -6.64 -5.62
C TYR A 26 -2.49 -6.17 -4.21
N ARG A 27 -3.11 -5.08 -3.74
CA ARG A 27 -2.97 -4.56 -2.36
C ARG A 27 -3.40 -5.57 -1.31
N GLU A 28 -4.50 -6.29 -1.56
CA GLU A 28 -5.05 -7.30 -0.64
C GLU A 28 -4.49 -8.72 -0.86
N ALA A 29 -3.67 -8.96 -1.89
CA ALA A 29 -3.19 -10.30 -2.21
C ALA A 29 -2.36 -10.93 -1.07
N GLY A 30 -1.54 -10.13 -0.38
CA GLY A 30 -0.79 -10.57 0.79
C GLY A 30 -1.68 -10.87 1.99
N LEU A 31 -2.76 -10.09 2.17
CA LEU A 31 -3.75 -10.32 3.25
C LEU A 31 -4.61 -11.56 3.00
N ARG A 32 -4.95 -11.86 1.75
CA ARG A 32 -5.74 -13.05 1.39
C ARG A 32 -4.95 -14.36 1.50
N ALA A 33 -3.62 -14.29 1.45
CA ALA A 33 -2.75 -15.45 1.62
C ALA A 33 -2.34 -15.70 3.08
N ALA A 34 -2.63 -14.76 3.99
CA ALA A 34 -2.19 -14.83 5.38
C ALA A 34 -3.07 -15.80 6.19
N GLY A 35 -2.47 -16.92 6.60
CA GLY A 35 -3.08 -17.93 7.47
C GLY A 35 -2.90 -17.64 8.96
N THR A 36 -1.90 -16.83 9.33
CA THR A 36 -1.55 -16.52 10.73
C THR A 36 -1.66 -15.03 11.07
N PRO A 37 -1.83 -14.65 12.36
CA PRO A 37 -1.81 -13.25 12.78
C PRO A 37 -0.55 -12.50 12.37
N ALA A 38 0.62 -13.14 12.48
CA ALA A 38 1.90 -12.58 12.06
C ALA A 38 1.93 -12.26 10.56
N GLU A 39 1.48 -13.17 9.70
CA GLU A 39 1.38 -12.95 8.26
C GLU A 39 0.39 -11.84 7.92
N ARG A 40 -0.70 -11.71 8.69
CA ARG A 40 -1.66 -10.61 8.50
C ARG A 40 -1.04 -9.27 8.84
N VAL A 41 -0.26 -9.16 9.93
CA VAL A 41 0.48 -7.94 10.28
C VAL A 41 1.45 -7.54 9.16
N GLU A 42 2.23 -8.49 8.64
CA GLU A 42 3.13 -8.24 7.49
C GLU A 42 2.35 -7.83 6.23
N GLY A 43 1.19 -8.47 5.99
CA GLY A 43 0.27 -8.09 4.92
C GLY A 43 -0.24 -6.65 5.04
N GLN A 44 -0.61 -6.22 6.24
CA GLN A 44 -1.04 -4.84 6.52
C GLN A 44 0.10 -3.84 6.33
N TRP A 45 1.33 -4.21 6.72
CA TRP A 45 2.51 -3.38 6.47
C TRP A 45 2.77 -3.19 4.97
N LEU A 46 2.67 -4.26 4.17
CA LEU A 46 2.78 -4.17 2.72
C LEU A 46 1.67 -3.31 2.10
N LEU A 47 0.45 -3.40 2.63
CA LEU A 47 -0.66 -2.55 2.20
C LEU A 47 -0.36 -1.07 2.46
N LEU A 48 0.11 -0.73 3.65
CA LEU A 48 0.48 0.64 4.03
C LEU A 48 1.53 1.19 3.08
N THR A 49 2.69 0.53 2.98
CA THR A 49 3.83 1.02 2.21
C THR A 49 3.50 1.21 0.72
N ARG A 50 2.72 0.29 0.12
CA ARG A 50 2.22 0.43 -1.26
C ARG A 50 1.23 1.57 -1.40
N SER A 51 0.30 1.72 -0.46
CA SER A 51 -0.69 2.80 -0.48
C SER A 51 -0.04 4.17 -0.36
N LEU A 52 0.98 4.30 0.51
CA LEU A 52 1.76 5.53 0.64
C LEU A 52 2.61 5.80 -0.61
N ALA A 53 3.22 4.77 -1.20
CA ALA A 53 3.94 4.91 -2.47
C ALA A 53 3.03 5.40 -3.60
N ASP A 54 1.81 4.86 -3.69
CA ASP A 54 0.82 5.31 -4.67
C ASP A 54 0.42 6.78 -4.43
N LEU A 55 0.46 7.26 -3.18
CA LEU A 55 0.24 8.67 -2.83
C LEU A 55 1.48 9.57 -3.03
N GLY A 56 2.56 9.02 -3.60
CA GLY A 56 3.80 9.75 -3.88
C GLY A 56 4.87 9.67 -2.78
N LEU A 57 4.61 8.92 -1.69
CA LEU A 57 5.57 8.71 -0.61
C LEU A 57 6.34 7.40 -0.83
N SER A 58 7.35 7.46 -1.71
CA SER A 58 8.15 6.26 -2.02
C SER A 58 8.86 5.71 -0.77
N PRO A 59 8.85 4.38 -0.57
CA PRO A 59 9.58 3.76 0.53
C PRO A 59 11.10 3.91 0.30
N PRO A 60 11.89 4.24 1.33
CA PRO A 60 13.34 4.25 1.23
C PRO A 60 13.89 2.82 1.08
N PRO A 61 15.06 2.63 0.44
CA PRO A 61 15.68 1.32 0.36
C PRO A 61 16.04 0.81 1.76
N ALA A 62 15.64 -0.45 2.02
CA ALA A 62 16.01 -1.28 3.18
C ALA A 62 16.23 -0.51 4.50
N ARG A 63 15.13 -0.13 5.17
CA ARG A 63 15.16 0.39 6.54
C ARG A 63 14.46 -0.55 7.51
N SER A 64 14.87 -0.47 8.78
CA SER A 64 14.09 -1.04 9.90
C SER A 64 12.70 -0.38 9.98
N PRO A 65 11.72 -1.03 10.63
CA PRO A 65 10.40 -0.43 10.85
C PRO A 65 10.46 0.98 11.46
N ARG A 66 11.29 1.19 12.49
CA ARG A 66 11.58 2.54 13.04
C ARG A 66 12.13 3.52 12.00
N GLY A 67 13.05 3.08 11.14
CA GLY A 67 13.61 3.91 10.09
C GLY A 67 12.57 4.30 9.03
N MET A 68 11.62 3.40 8.75
CA MET A 68 10.47 3.67 7.87
C MET A 68 9.47 4.63 8.52
N ARG A 69 9.17 4.48 9.82
CA ARG A 69 8.33 5.45 10.57
C ARG A 69 8.89 6.85 10.47
N ARG A 70 10.18 7.01 10.76
CA ARG A 70 10.85 8.32 10.69
C ARG A 70 10.75 8.92 9.28
N HIS A 71 10.98 8.12 8.24
CA HIS A 71 10.83 8.56 6.85
C HIS A 71 9.42 9.11 6.58
N TYR A 72 8.38 8.37 6.95
CA TYR A 72 7.01 8.80 6.67
C TYR A 72 6.61 10.01 7.50
N HIS A 73 7.01 10.08 8.77
CA HIS A 73 6.82 11.27 9.61
C HIS A 73 7.50 12.51 9.00
N GLU A 74 8.70 12.37 8.43
CA GLU A 74 9.41 13.50 7.78
C GLU A 74 8.80 13.87 6.43
N ALA A 75 8.22 12.90 5.71
CA ALA A 75 7.74 13.08 4.35
C ALA A 75 6.26 13.52 4.24
N THR A 76 5.48 13.44 5.33
CA THR A 76 4.07 13.86 5.35
C THR A 76 3.72 14.57 6.66
N THR A 77 2.63 15.33 6.66
CA THR A 77 2.01 15.85 7.89
C THR A 77 0.90 14.90 8.32
N LEU A 78 1.05 14.27 9.49
CA LEU A 78 -0.01 13.54 10.17
C LEU A 78 -0.48 14.34 11.38
N ASN A 79 -1.74 14.19 11.75
CA ASN A 79 -2.19 14.69 13.05
C ASN A 79 -1.75 13.70 14.15
N ARG A 80 -1.99 14.05 15.43
CA ARG A 80 -1.61 13.20 16.57
C ARG A 80 -2.11 11.76 16.45
N GLN A 81 -3.36 11.56 16.02
CA GLN A 81 -3.93 10.23 15.85
C GLN A 81 -3.21 9.43 14.76
N GLY A 82 -2.82 10.08 13.66
CA GLY A 82 -2.06 9.45 12.58
C GLY A 82 -0.64 9.08 13.02
N GLU A 83 0.02 9.94 13.79
CA GLU A 83 1.34 9.67 14.36
C GLU A 83 1.31 8.50 15.36
N ASP A 84 0.32 8.49 16.25
CA ASP A 84 0.13 7.41 17.22
C ASP A 84 -0.16 6.07 16.52
N ALA A 85 -1.01 6.09 15.49
CA ALA A 85 -1.30 4.93 14.66
C ALA A 85 -0.04 4.41 13.94
N LEU A 86 0.74 5.31 13.31
CA LEU A 86 2.01 4.92 12.67
C LEU A 86 3.02 4.36 13.68
N GLY A 87 3.05 4.91 14.90
CA GLY A 87 3.80 4.38 16.03
C GLY A 87 3.41 2.93 16.33
N ARG A 88 2.12 2.67 16.60
CA ARG A 88 1.59 1.33 16.88
C ARG A 88 1.88 0.34 15.75
N ILE A 89 1.65 0.72 14.50
CA ILE A 89 1.94 -0.10 13.32
C ILE A 89 3.38 -0.61 13.34
N THR A 90 4.34 0.30 13.55
CA THR A 90 5.76 -0.11 13.56
C THR A 90 6.14 -0.89 14.81
N GLY A 91 5.51 -0.63 15.95
CA GLY A 91 5.69 -1.43 17.16
C GLY A 91 5.22 -2.87 16.98
N THR A 92 4.00 -3.05 16.47
CA THR A 92 3.44 -4.38 16.17
C THR A 92 4.31 -5.11 15.14
N LEU A 93 4.75 -4.43 14.09
CA LEU A 93 5.63 -5.03 13.08
C LEU A 93 7.00 -5.45 13.66
N GLU A 94 7.58 -4.64 14.55
CA GLU A 94 8.83 -5.01 15.24
C GLU A 94 8.64 -6.22 16.13
N GLN A 95 7.52 -6.30 16.86
CA GLN A 95 7.18 -7.48 17.65
C GLN A 95 7.06 -8.72 16.76
N THR A 96 6.37 -8.61 15.62
CA THR A 96 6.26 -9.72 14.64
C THR A 96 7.62 -10.19 14.11
N ARG A 97 8.56 -9.27 13.86
CA ARG A 97 9.85 -9.60 13.23
C ARG A 97 10.94 -10.01 14.20
N TYR A 98 10.91 -9.48 15.42
CA TYR A 98 12.04 -9.56 16.34
C TYR A 98 11.68 -10.17 17.70
N ALA A 99 10.39 -10.34 18.02
CA ALA A 99 9.94 -10.98 19.25
C ALA A 99 9.27 -12.32 18.96
N ASP A 100 8.93 -13.04 20.03
CA ASP A 100 8.20 -14.31 19.94
C ASP A 100 6.77 -14.07 19.39
N PRO A 101 6.37 -14.75 18.29
CA PRO A 101 5.03 -14.64 17.72
C PRO A 101 3.91 -15.08 18.65
N SER A 102 4.21 -15.78 19.76
CA SER A 102 3.22 -16.26 20.73
C SER A 102 2.38 -15.14 21.37
N GLY A 103 2.87 -13.90 21.34
CA GLY A 103 2.13 -12.72 21.80
C GLY A 103 1.22 -12.06 20.76
N LEU A 104 1.21 -12.53 19.51
CA LEU A 104 0.36 -11.99 18.44
C LEU A 104 -0.93 -12.81 18.31
N ASP A 105 -2.04 -12.14 18.51
CA ASP A 105 -3.38 -12.69 18.32
C ASP A 105 -4.09 -12.01 17.15
N ASP A 106 -5.29 -12.51 16.83
CA ASP A 106 -6.11 -11.93 15.76
C ASP A 106 -6.48 -10.47 16.05
N SER A 107 -6.66 -10.09 17.32
CA SER A 107 -7.00 -8.71 17.71
C SER A 107 -5.89 -7.72 17.36
N SER A 108 -4.62 -8.12 17.54
CA SER A 108 -3.45 -7.34 17.15
C SER A 108 -3.40 -7.10 15.64
N ALA A 109 -3.75 -8.11 14.85
CA ALA A 109 -3.79 -8.01 13.38
C ALA A 109 -4.96 -7.13 12.89
N GLU A 110 -6.11 -7.18 13.57
CA GLU A 110 -7.27 -6.32 13.28
C GLU A 110 -6.95 -4.85 13.61
N GLN A 111 -6.38 -4.58 14.79
CA GLN A 111 -5.98 -3.25 15.20
C GLN A 111 -4.94 -2.64 14.24
N MET A 112 -3.97 -3.43 13.78
CA MET A 112 -3.00 -3.05 12.75
C MET A 112 -3.71 -2.57 11.47
N GLY A 113 -4.78 -3.26 11.04
CA GLY A 113 -5.56 -2.87 9.87
C GLY A 113 -6.30 -1.54 10.03
N GLU A 114 -6.85 -1.26 11.21
CA GLU A 114 -7.47 0.03 11.53
C GLU A 114 -6.47 1.18 11.54
N ASP A 115 -5.30 0.95 12.13
CA ASP A 115 -4.23 1.95 12.18
C ASP A 115 -3.72 2.25 10.77
N VAL A 116 -3.51 1.23 9.93
CA VAL A 116 -3.13 1.41 8.53
C VAL A 116 -4.16 2.25 7.78
N ARG A 117 -5.46 1.98 7.99
CA ARG A 117 -6.54 2.75 7.36
C ARG A 117 -6.50 4.22 7.79
N THR A 118 -6.31 4.48 9.09
CA THR A 118 -6.18 5.83 9.65
C THR A 118 -5.04 6.60 8.99
N VAL A 119 -3.84 6.01 8.92
CA VAL A 119 -2.66 6.68 8.33
C VAL A 119 -2.87 6.94 6.84
N VAL A 120 -3.32 5.95 6.07
CA VAL A 120 -3.54 6.09 4.63
C VAL A 120 -4.58 7.17 4.34
N GLU A 121 -5.67 7.24 5.11
CA GLU A 121 -6.71 8.23 4.90
C GLU A 121 -6.21 9.65 5.20
N GLN A 122 -5.44 9.85 6.27
CA GLN A 122 -4.86 11.16 6.56
C GLN A 122 -3.88 11.62 5.48
N VAL A 123 -2.99 10.74 5.01
CA VAL A 123 -2.08 11.07 3.91
C VAL A 123 -2.87 11.39 2.64
N ARG A 124 -3.92 10.61 2.33
CA ARG A 124 -4.81 10.88 1.19
C ARG A 124 -5.47 12.26 1.28
N MET A 125 -5.95 12.65 2.45
CA MET A 125 -6.57 13.97 2.68
C MET A 125 -5.56 15.11 2.51
N ALA A 126 -4.30 14.91 2.94
CA ALA A 126 -3.22 15.88 2.77
C ALA A 126 -2.64 15.92 1.34
N THR A 127 -2.87 14.87 0.53
CA THR A 127 -2.31 14.75 -0.81
C THR A 127 -3.10 15.60 -1.83
N PRO A 128 -2.41 16.43 -2.65
CA PRO A 128 -3.03 17.20 -3.73
C PRO A 128 -3.85 16.35 -4.71
N TRP A 129 -4.98 16.89 -5.17
CA TRP A 129 -5.96 16.15 -5.96
C TRP A 129 -5.41 15.60 -7.30
N ASN A 130 -4.43 16.28 -7.89
CA ASN A 130 -3.74 15.87 -9.11
C ASN A 130 -2.85 14.63 -8.89
N VAL A 131 -2.22 14.51 -7.71
CA VAL A 131 -1.44 13.31 -7.33
C VAL A 131 -2.38 12.14 -7.05
N ARG A 132 -3.53 12.38 -6.40
CA ARG A 132 -4.56 11.34 -6.17
C ARG A 132 -5.13 10.77 -7.47
N ALA A 133 -5.38 11.63 -8.46
CA ALA A 133 -5.88 11.21 -9.77
C ALA A 133 -4.83 10.35 -10.51
N ASN A 134 -3.56 10.73 -10.46
CA ASN A 134 -2.48 9.93 -11.07
C ASN A 134 -2.29 8.58 -10.37
N ALA A 135 -2.36 8.54 -9.03
CA ALA A 135 -2.32 7.31 -8.25
C ALA A 135 -3.44 6.31 -8.61
N ALA A 136 -4.60 6.82 -9.03
CA ALA A 136 -5.74 6.01 -9.45
C ALA A 136 -5.63 5.49 -10.90
N VAL A 137 -4.79 6.11 -11.74
CA VAL A 137 -4.66 5.79 -13.17
C VAL A 137 -3.36 5.05 -13.48
N LEU A 138 -2.26 5.40 -12.80
CA LEU A 138 -0.91 4.87 -12.98
C LEU A 138 -0.20 4.69 -11.62
N PRO A 139 -0.63 3.72 -10.79
CA PRO A 139 0.05 3.45 -9.53
C PRO A 139 1.49 2.95 -9.80
N GLN A 140 2.49 3.54 -9.14
CA GLN A 140 3.90 3.14 -9.28
C GLN A 140 4.11 1.65 -8.91
N SER A 141 3.30 1.14 -8.00
CA SER A 141 3.27 -0.28 -7.64
C SER A 141 2.84 -1.17 -8.82
N GLY A 142 1.87 -0.74 -9.63
CA GLY A 142 1.45 -1.42 -10.85
C GLY A 142 2.54 -1.49 -11.92
N LEU A 143 3.31 -0.41 -12.08
CA LEU A 143 4.43 -0.35 -13.02
C LEU A 143 5.59 -1.28 -12.60
N SER A 144 5.85 -1.39 -11.30
CA SER A 144 6.89 -2.30 -10.78
C SER A 144 6.53 -3.79 -10.94
N GLY A 145 5.25 -4.15 -10.74
CA GLY A 145 4.76 -5.52 -10.94
C GLY A 145 4.79 -5.98 -12.40
N ILE A 146 4.47 -5.08 -13.35
CA ILE A 146 4.55 -5.36 -14.79
C ILE A 146 6.01 -5.61 -15.21
N ARG A 147 6.96 -4.85 -14.66
CA ARG A 147 8.39 -5.01 -14.97
C ARG A 147 8.93 -6.35 -14.47
N ALA A 148 8.59 -6.74 -13.24
CA ALA A 148 8.98 -8.03 -12.68
C ALA A 148 8.37 -9.22 -13.45
N TRP A 149 7.13 -9.09 -13.93
CA TRP A 149 6.50 -10.10 -14.78
C TRP A 149 7.18 -10.21 -16.16
N TRP A 150 7.54 -9.08 -16.75
CA TRP A 150 8.23 -9.01 -18.04
C TRP A 150 9.64 -9.63 -17.99
N ASP A 151 10.40 -9.33 -16.92
CA ASP A 151 11.73 -9.90 -16.70
C ASP A 151 11.70 -11.42 -16.44
N GLY A 152 10.58 -11.93 -15.91
CA GLY A 152 10.35 -13.37 -15.74
C GLY A 152 9.98 -14.10 -17.03
N LEU A 153 9.35 -13.40 -17.99
CA LEU A 153 8.93 -13.97 -19.27
C LEU A 153 10.11 -14.19 -20.24
N TRP A 154 11.16 -13.38 -20.11
CA TRP A 154 12.37 -13.45 -20.97
C TRP A 154 13.47 -14.39 -20.45
N ARG A 155 13.27 -15.05 -19.30
CA ARG A 155 14.22 -16.04 -18.73
C ARG A 155 13.76 -17.51 -18.91
N ARG A 156 12.92 -17.78 -19.91
CA ARG A 156 12.63 -19.14 -20.41
C ARG A 156 13.03 -19.24 -21.87
#